data_AF-A0A844DV58-F1
#
_entry.id   AF-A0A844DV58-F1
#
_cell.length_a   1.000
_cell.length_b   1.000
_cell.length_c   1.000
_cell.angle_alpha   90.00
_cell.angle_beta   90.00
_cell.angle_gamma   90.00
#
_symmetry.space_group_name_H-M   'P 1'
#
loop_
_entity.id
_entity.type
_entity.pdbx_description
1 polymer ?
#
loop_
_entity_poly.entity_id
_entity_poly.type
_entity_poly.pdbx_seq_one_letter_code
_entity_poly.pdbx_strand_id
1 'polypeptide(L)'
;MIVLLLSQTAFEEMGAASSIFKYVRYLCYFLAALLILQDSYREKQIWGVAILGVLTVGTVVCSGNSTFILYLIMILAAKEVNVRTIVKLTCIIQGAMLLSIVVMSQIGIIPDYIFDASTRQRHGLGFLWTTTGAILYFYFMVLYIYLREERAHLIEYVILEAVNFGLYKLTDARMSFYLSTLLLVYVYVMRFYWQNRKNRIRKNRLLIGAPAFFCILAVACQIFYIPTDARWQKINSVLSGRLELGCFGWRDYGFSLLGTKIEWIGFSHNATAGAYNYVDCSYMQILLENGLIPLVIIIAVYTYIMYMAVKEKDFYLQTAVLLITAFSITEPRLLNLAYNPLPFFGITYISLRGRSALFHREGHRLNRRVRFRTTHVRLKARK
;
A
#
# COMPACT_ATOMS: atom_id res chain seq x y z
N MET A 1 -12.57 0.34 -4.94
CA MET A 1 -11.92 1.16 -3.88
C MET A 1 -12.92 1.85 -2.98
N ILE A 2 -13.80 2.74 -3.48
CA ILE A 2 -14.82 3.43 -2.65
C ILE A 2 -15.55 2.46 -1.72
N VAL A 3 -16.11 1.41 -2.31
CA VAL A 3 -16.83 0.35 -1.59
C VAL A 3 -15.99 -0.38 -0.54
N LEU A 4 -14.69 -0.61 -0.81
CA LEU A 4 -13.76 -1.24 0.14
C LEU A 4 -13.36 -0.32 1.31
N LEU A 5 -13.42 1.00 1.09
CA LEU A 5 -13.20 1.99 2.15
C LEU A 5 -14.46 2.16 2.99
N LEU A 6 -15.64 2.21 2.36
CA LEU A 6 -16.93 2.27 3.05
C LEU A 6 -17.14 1.05 3.97
N SER A 7 -16.71 -0.14 3.55
CA SER A 7 -16.79 -1.34 4.40
C SER A 7 -15.85 -1.34 5.62
N GLN A 8 -15.07 -0.28 5.82
CA GLN A 8 -14.21 -0.07 7.00
C GLN A 8 -14.74 1.06 7.90
N THR A 9 -15.97 1.51 7.63
CA THR A 9 -16.64 2.61 8.34
C THR A 9 -17.92 2.13 8.99
N ALA A 10 -18.50 2.98 9.82
CA ALA A 10 -19.81 2.75 10.44
C ALA A 10 -20.93 2.42 9.44
N PHE A 11 -20.79 2.80 8.15
CA PHE A 11 -21.75 2.40 7.11
C PHE A 11 -21.86 0.87 6.93
N GLU A 12 -20.82 0.10 7.27
CA GLU A 12 -20.88 -1.36 7.23
C GLU A 12 -21.90 -1.92 8.22
N GLU A 13 -22.14 -1.23 9.34
CA GLU A 13 -23.09 -1.66 10.37
C GLU A 13 -24.54 -1.27 10.02
N MET A 14 -24.74 -0.43 9.00
CA MET A 14 -26.06 0.00 8.51
C MET A 14 -26.68 -1.04 7.56
N GLY A 15 -26.66 -2.33 7.94
CA GLY A 15 -27.33 -3.49 7.32
C GLY A 15 -27.50 -3.50 5.79
N ALA A 16 -28.47 -2.74 5.28
CA ALA A 16 -28.73 -2.59 3.85
C ALA A 16 -27.52 -2.05 3.07
N ALA A 17 -26.75 -1.13 3.66
CA ALA A 17 -25.57 -0.53 3.04
C ALA A 17 -24.46 -1.58 2.80
N SER A 18 -24.13 -2.41 3.79
CA SER A 18 -23.13 -3.49 3.66
C SER A 18 -23.46 -4.47 2.53
N SER A 19 -24.73 -4.88 2.43
CA SER A 19 -25.16 -5.77 1.35
C SER A 19 -24.98 -5.12 -0.02
N ILE A 20 -25.40 -3.87 -0.18
CA ILE A 20 -25.22 -3.10 -1.42
C ILE A 20 -23.73 -2.99 -1.78
N PHE A 21 -22.88 -2.65 -0.80
CA PHE A 21 -21.43 -2.57 -0.98
C PHE A 21 -20.87 -3.90 -1.48
N LYS A 22 -21.24 -5.01 -0.86
CA LYS A 22 -20.80 -6.35 -1.28
C LYS A 22 -21.18 -6.65 -2.73
N TYR A 23 -22.42 -6.38 -3.15
CA TYR A 23 -22.87 -6.64 -4.53
C TYR A 23 -22.20 -5.72 -5.55
N VAL A 24 -22.09 -4.41 -5.27
CA VAL A 24 -21.40 -3.46 -6.15
C VAL A 24 -19.93 -3.87 -6.31
N ARG A 25 -19.28 -4.31 -5.23
CA ARG A 25 -17.91 -4.82 -5.29
C ARG A 25 -17.78 -6.03 -6.22
N TYR A 26 -18.67 -7.03 -6.10
CA TYR A 26 -18.63 -8.20 -6.99
C TYR A 26 -18.95 -7.85 -8.44
N LEU A 27 -19.88 -6.92 -8.68
CA LEU A 27 -20.13 -6.37 -10.01
C LEU A 27 -18.86 -5.74 -10.61
N CYS A 28 -18.11 -4.95 -9.85
CA CYS A 28 -16.85 -4.39 -10.32
C CYS A 28 -15.82 -5.48 -10.69
N TYR A 29 -15.70 -6.54 -9.89
CA TYR A 29 -14.79 -7.64 -10.22
C TYR A 29 -15.24 -8.43 -11.43
N PHE A 30 -16.55 -8.64 -11.60
CA PHE A 30 -17.11 -9.27 -12.79
C PHE A 30 -16.83 -8.44 -14.05
N LEU A 31 -17.06 -7.13 -14.01
CA LEU A 31 -16.72 -6.23 -15.11
C LEU A 31 -15.22 -6.23 -15.42
N ALA A 32 -14.36 -6.25 -14.39
CA ALA A 32 -12.91 -6.38 -14.56
C ALA A 32 -12.53 -7.71 -15.23
N ALA A 33 -13.20 -8.82 -14.88
CA ALA A 33 -12.97 -10.11 -15.53
C ALA A 33 -13.39 -10.08 -17.01
N LEU A 34 -14.50 -9.43 -17.36
CA LEU A 34 -14.91 -9.26 -18.77
C LEU A 34 -13.87 -8.47 -19.58
N LEU A 35 -13.26 -7.42 -18.99
CA LEU A 35 -12.18 -6.67 -19.64
C LEU A 35 -10.97 -7.55 -19.94
N ILE A 36 -10.60 -8.45 -19.02
CA ILE A 36 -9.50 -9.40 -19.23
C ILE A 36 -9.79 -10.34 -20.41
N LEU A 37 -11.04 -10.77 -20.58
CA LEU A 37 -11.43 -11.66 -21.69
C LEU A 37 -11.38 -10.95 -23.06
N GLN A 38 -11.56 -9.63 -23.08
CA GLN A 38 -11.45 -8.80 -24.29
C GLN A 38 -9.99 -8.45 -24.63
N ASP A 39 -9.08 -8.59 -23.66
CA ASP A 39 -7.68 -8.24 -23.81
C ASP A 39 -6.91 -9.30 -24.61
N SER A 40 -6.03 -8.84 -25.49
CA SER A 40 -5.12 -9.72 -26.23
C SER A 40 -3.86 -10.03 -25.41
N TYR A 41 -3.57 -11.32 -25.19
CA TYR A 41 -2.36 -11.78 -24.51
C TYR A 41 -1.44 -12.56 -25.46
N ARG A 42 -0.14 -12.32 -25.33
CA ARG A 42 0.86 -13.18 -25.99
C ARG A 42 0.97 -14.51 -25.29
N GLU A 43 1.38 -15.55 -25.99
CA GLU A 43 1.58 -16.90 -25.47
C GLU A 43 2.36 -16.93 -24.14
N LYS A 44 3.52 -16.25 -24.06
CA LYS A 44 4.30 -16.16 -22.80
C LYS A 44 3.55 -15.48 -21.67
N GLN A 45 2.69 -14.50 -21.97
CA GLN A 45 1.87 -13.82 -20.99
C GLN A 45 0.71 -14.71 -20.54
N ILE A 46 0.13 -15.51 -21.44
CA ILE A 46 -0.91 -16.51 -21.13
C ILE A 46 -0.35 -17.53 -20.13
N TRP A 47 0.82 -18.11 -20.41
CA TRP A 47 1.46 -19.05 -19.47
C TRP A 47 1.77 -18.40 -18.11
N GLY A 48 2.26 -17.16 -18.11
CA GLY A 48 2.50 -16.41 -16.86
C GLY A 48 1.23 -16.19 -16.06
N VAL A 49 0.12 -15.80 -16.72
CA VAL A 49 -1.19 -15.62 -16.09
C VAL A 49 -1.75 -16.96 -15.59
N ALA A 50 -1.61 -18.04 -16.36
CA ALA A 50 -2.06 -19.36 -15.98
C ALA A 50 -1.33 -19.88 -14.73
N ILE A 51 0.00 -19.78 -14.69
CA ILE A 51 0.81 -20.16 -13.52
C ILE A 51 0.40 -19.34 -12.31
N LEU A 52 0.29 -18.01 -12.45
CA LEU A 52 -0.11 -17.14 -11.35
C LEU A 52 -1.55 -17.44 -10.89
N GLY A 53 -2.44 -17.79 -11.81
CA GLY A 53 -3.80 -18.23 -11.54
C GLY A 53 -3.84 -19.52 -10.73
N VAL A 54 -3.08 -20.55 -11.12
CA VAL A 54 -2.99 -21.82 -10.38
C VAL A 54 -2.44 -21.60 -8.97
N LEU A 55 -1.37 -20.81 -8.83
CA LEU A 55 -0.79 -20.47 -7.51
C LEU A 55 -1.79 -19.70 -6.64
N THR A 56 -2.55 -18.79 -7.25
CA THR A 56 -3.59 -18.02 -6.56
C THR A 56 -4.72 -18.92 -6.09
N VAL A 57 -5.22 -19.82 -6.95
CA VAL A 57 -6.24 -20.81 -6.57
C VAL A 57 -5.75 -21.72 -5.45
N GLY A 58 -4.53 -22.25 -5.54
CA GLY A 58 -3.92 -23.04 -4.47
C GLY A 58 -3.85 -22.27 -3.15
N THR A 59 -3.45 -21.00 -3.19
CA THR A 59 -3.43 -20.12 -2.01
C THR A 59 -4.83 -19.94 -1.40
N VAL A 60 -5.85 -19.71 -2.23
CA VAL A 60 -7.23 -19.52 -1.75
C VAL A 60 -7.79 -20.81 -1.16
N VAL A 61 -7.51 -21.96 -1.76
CA VAL A 61 -7.95 -23.26 -1.23
C VAL A 61 -7.32 -23.55 0.14
N CYS A 62 -6.04 -23.26 0.32
CA CYS A 62 -5.34 -23.50 1.58
C CYS A 62 -5.66 -22.47 2.67
N SER A 63 -5.76 -21.19 2.32
CA SER A 63 -6.00 -20.08 3.28
C SER A 63 -7.47 -19.80 3.55
N GLY A 64 -8.38 -20.18 2.64
CA GLY A 64 -9.78 -19.74 2.66
C GLY A 64 -9.99 -18.26 2.31
N ASN A 65 -8.94 -17.50 2.03
CA ASN A 65 -9.03 -16.07 1.76
C ASN A 65 -9.10 -15.77 0.25
N SER A 66 -10.30 -15.46 -0.23
CA SER A 66 -10.55 -15.15 -1.65
C SER A 66 -9.96 -13.83 -2.15
N THR A 67 -9.43 -12.97 -1.26
CA THR A 67 -8.97 -11.62 -1.60
C THR A 67 -7.86 -11.63 -2.65
N PHE A 68 -7.00 -12.65 -2.66
CA PHE A 68 -5.93 -12.77 -3.65
C PHE A 68 -6.43 -12.96 -5.09
N ILE A 69 -7.53 -13.70 -5.29
CA ILE A 69 -8.18 -13.81 -6.61
C ILE A 69 -8.65 -12.43 -7.06
N LEU A 70 -9.25 -11.67 -6.14
CA LEU A 70 -9.76 -10.33 -6.42
C LEU A 70 -8.63 -9.35 -6.79
N TYR A 71 -7.49 -9.44 -6.09
CA TYR A 71 -6.30 -8.66 -6.45
C TYR A 71 -5.74 -9.06 -7.82
N LEU A 72 -5.66 -10.35 -8.13
CA LEU A 72 -5.20 -10.82 -9.43
C LEU A 72 -6.07 -10.28 -10.57
N ILE A 73 -7.40 -10.39 -10.44
CA ILE A 73 -8.35 -9.87 -11.43
C ILE A 73 -8.13 -8.36 -11.64
N MET A 74 -8.05 -7.59 -10.55
CA MET A 74 -7.85 -6.14 -10.66
C MET A 74 -6.52 -5.77 -11.34
N ILE A 75 -5.43 -6.43 -10.97
CA ILE A 75 -4.10 -6.16 -11.55
C ILE A 75 -4.08 -6.51 -13.04
N LEU A 76 -4.67 -7.64 -13.44
CA LEU A 76 -4.73 -8.03 -14.85
C LEU A 76 -5.61 -7.11 -15.68
N ALA A 77 -6.77 -6.70 -15.15
CA ALA A 77 -7.67 -5.76 -15.83
C ALA A 77 -7.06 -4.36 -16.02
N ALA A 78 -6.07 -4.00 -15.19
CA ALA A 78 -5.36 -2.72 -15.27
C ALA A 78 -4.20 -2.70 -16.26
N LYS A 79 -3.93 -3.80 -16.98
CA LYS A 79 -2.77 -3.99 -17.88
C LYS A 79 -2.56 -2.85 -18.88
N GLU A 80 -3.63 -2.38 -19.52
CA GLU A 80 -3.56 -1.30 -20.53
C GLU A 80 -3.88 0.08 -19.98
N VAL A 81 -4.19 0.18 -18.68
CA VAL A 81 -4.56 1.44 -18.03
C VAL A 81 -3.30 2.20 -17.64
N ASN A 82 -3.30 3.52 -17.83
CA ASN A 82 -2.22 4.37 -17.36
C ASN A 82 -2.16 4.36 -15.82
N VAL A 83 -1.09 3.79 -15.25
CA VAL A 83 -0.91 3.68 -13.79
C VAL A 83 -0.93 5.03 -13.09
N ARG A 84 -0.42 6.09 -13.72
CA ARG A 84 -0.46 7.44 -13.13
C ARG A 84 -1.90 7.93 -12.97
N THR A 85 -2.80 7.54 -13.88
CA THR A 85 -4.24 7.81 -13.74
C THR A 85 -4.83 7.03 -12.58
N ILE A 86 -4.47 5.76 -12.41
CA ILE A 86 -4.89 4.94 -11.25
C ILE A 86 -4.44 5.61 -9.96
N VAL A 87 -3.16 5.99 -9.84
CA VAL A 87 -2.62 6.66 -8.65
C VAL A 87 -3.33 7.99 -8.38
N LYS A 88 -3.61 8.79 -9.42
CA LYS A 88 -4.37 10.05 -9.29
C LYS A 88 -5.78 9.82 -8.76
N LEU A 89 -6.52 8.86 -9.32
CA LEU A 89 -7.86 8.53 -8.87
C LEU A 89 -7.85 7.96 -7.45
N THR A 90 -6.89 7.09 -7.13
CA THR A 90 -6.67 6.59 -5.77
C THR A 90 -6.46 7.74 -4.77
N CYS A 91 -5.54 8.66 -5.07
CA CYS A 91 -5.28 9.80 -4.20
C CYS A 91 -6.53 10.69 -4.01
N ILE A 92 -7.26 11.03 -5.08
CA ILE A 92 -8.49 11.84 -5.00
C ILE A 92 -9.55 11.14 -4.16
N ILE A 93 -9.79 9.85 -4.40
CA ILE A 93 -10.83 9.11 -3.69
C ILE A 93 -10.44 8.93 -2.22
N GLN A 94 -9.18 8.60 -1.90
CA GLN A 94 -8.74 8.48 -0.50
C GLN A 94 -8.92 9.80 0.26
N GLY A 95 -8.50 10.93 -0.33
CA GLY A 95 -8.67 12.24 0.30
C GLY A 95 -10.13 12.64 0.46
N ALA A 96 -10.95 12.46 -0.58
CA ALA A 96 -12.38 12.78 -0.55
C ALA A 96 -13.15 11.90 0.45
N MET A 97 -12.84 10.60 0.48
CA MET A 97 -13.44 9.65 1.42
C MET A 97 -13.05 9.96 2.87
N LEU A 98 -11.77 10.18 3.13
CA LEU A 98 -11.31 10.53 4.48
C LEU A 98 -12.03 11.78 4.99
N LEU A 99 -12.04 12.85 4.18
CA LEU A 99 -12.70 14.10 4.52
C LEU A 99 -14.20 13.90 4.76
N SER A 100 -14.90 13.22 3.83
CA SER A 100 -16.35 13.05 3.93
C SER A 100 -16.74 12.17 5.12
N ILE A 101 -16.03 11.08 5.39
CA ILE A 101 -16.28 10.19 6.55
C ILE A 101 -16.07 10.95 7.85
N VAL A 102 -14.95 11.66 8.01
CA VAL A 102 -14.67 12.42 9.24
C VAL A 102 -15.73 13.51 9.43
N VAL A 103 -16.07 14.28 8.38
CA VAL A 103 -17.12 15.32 8.48
C VAL A 103 -18.45 14.71 8.87
N MET A 104 -18.91 13.65 8.18
CA MET A 104 -20.17 12.95 8.49
C MET A 104 -20.19 12.43 9.94
N SER A 105 -19.05 11.96 10.44
CA SER A 105 -18.91 11.52 11.83
C SER A 105 -19.04 12.68 12.82
N GLN A 106 -18.36 13.80 12.57
CA GLN A 106 -18.37 14.95 13.46
C GLN A 106 -19.71 15.71 13.49
N ILE A 107 -20.50 15.65 12.41
CA ILE A 107 -21.86 16.22 12.37
C ILE A 107 -22.95 15.21 12.80
N GLY A 108 -22.57 13.98 13.16
CA GLY A 108 -23.48 12.96 13.70
C GLY A 108 -24.33 12.19 12.66
N ILE A 109 -23.98 12.23 11.36
CA ILE A 109 -24.63 11.39 10.34
C ILE A 109 -24.23 9.92 10.52
N ILE A 110 -22.97 9.68 10.88
CA ILE A 110 -22.46 8.36 11.25
C ILE A 110 -21.82 8.44 12.65
N PRO A 111 -21.82 7.35 13.44
CA PRO A 111 -21.26 7.37 14.78
C PRO A 111 -19.74 7.59 14.77
N ASP A 112 -19.26 8.31 15.80
CA ASP A 112 -17.86 8.33 16.18
C ASP A 112 -17.62 7.33 17.31
N TYR A 113 -17.07 6.16 16.98
CA TYR A 113 -16.78 5.14 17.98
C TYR A 113 -15.59 5.55 18.85
N ILE A 114 -15.80 5.58 20.16
CA ILE A 114 -14.76 5.87 21.14
C ILE A 114 -14.21 4.55 21.69
N PHE A 115 -12.91 4.38 21.57
CA PHE A 115 -12.17 3.23 22.09
C PHE A 115 -11.36 3.63 23.32
N ASP A 116 -11.09 2.65 24.20
CA ASP A 116 -10.26 2.82 25.39
C ASP A 116 -10.70 3.99 26.30
N ALA A 117 -12.01 4.29 26.35
CA ALA A 117 -12.58 5.52 26.94
C ALA A 117 -12.13 5.79 28.40
N SER A 118 -11.86 4.75 29.18
CA SER A 118 -11.45 4.85 30.57
C SER A 118 -9.94 5.08 30.79
N THR A 119 -9.11 4.88 29.77
CA THR A 119 -7.64 4.97 29.90
C THR A 119 -7.03 5.94 28.89
N ARG A 120 -7.40 5.79 27.63
CA ARG A 120 -6.81 6.49 26.50
C ARG A 120 -7.88 6.70 25.45
N GLN A 121 -8.71 7.74 25.61
CA GLN A 121 -9.80 8.02 24.69
C GLN A 121 -9.30 8.16 23.25
N ARG A 122 -9.78 7.29 22.36
CA ARG A 122 -9.39 7.26 20.94
C ARG A 122 -10.60 7.26 20.05
N HIS A 123 -10.70 8.26 19.18
CA HIS A 123 -11.80 8.43 18.25
C HIS A 123 -11.60 7.56 17.01
N GLY A 124 -12.68 6.94 16.54
CA GLY A 124 -12.75 6.22 15.27
C GLY A 124 -12.97 7.16 14.07
N LEU A 125 -13.53 8.35 14.29
CA LEU A 125 -13.82 9.37 13.28
C LEU A 125 -14.69 8.83 12.12
N GLY A 126 -15.64 7.95 12.45
CA GLY A 126 -16.50 7.25 11.49
C GLY A 126 -15.93 5.93 10.97
N PHE A 127 -14.68 5.59 11.29
CA PHE A 127 -14.08 4.29 10.98
C PHE A 127 -14.34 3.27 12.09
N LEU A 128 -14.37 1.98 11.72
CA LEU A 128 -14.57 0.86 12.65
C LEU A 128 -13.37 0.60 13.57
N TRP A 129 -12.24 1.27 13.32
CA TRP A 129 -11.03 1.18 14.13
C TRP A 129 -10.24 2.49 14.11
N THR A 130 -9.70 2.88 15.27
CA THR A 130 -9.09 4.20 15.55
C THR A 130 -7.98 4.59 14.57
N THR A 131 -7.15 3.64 14.13
CA THR A 131 -5.98 3.95 13.30
C THR A 131 -6.29 4.00 11.81
N THR A 132 -7.48 3.54 11.39
CA THR A 132 -7.83 3.37 9.97
C THR A 132 -7.74 4.69 9.20
N GLY A 133 -8.29 5.78 9.74
CA GLY A 133 -8.24 7.10 9.12
C GLY A 133 -6.80 7.62 8.98
N ALA A 134 -5.97 7.45 10.02
CA ALA A 134 -4.56 7.86 9.99
C ALA A 134 -3.72 7.04 8.99
N ILE A 135 -3.99 5.74 8.88
CA ILE A 135 -3.37 4.86 7.86
C ILE A 135 -3.79 5.29 6.46
N LEU A 136 -5.08 5.54 6.22
CA LEU A 136 -5.58 6.02 4.94
C LEU A 136 -4.91 7.34 4.55
N TYR A 137 -4.73 8.23 5.53
CA TYR A 137 -4.04 9.50 5.35
C TYR A 137 -2.55 9.35 5.00
N PHE A 138 -1.85 8.40 5.62
CA PHE A 138 -0.46 8.07 5.24
C PHE A 138 -0.35 7.69 3.76
N TYR A 139 -1.20 6.77 3.29
CA TYR A 139 -1.22 6.37 1.88
C TYR A 139 -1.57 7.55 0.97
N PHE A 140 -2.55 8.37 1.34
CA PHE A 140 -2.88 9.60 0.63
C PHE A 140 -1.67 10.52 0.50
N MET A 141 -0.91 10.77 1.57
CA MET A 141 0.28 11.61 1.56
C MET A 141 1.37 11.08 0.62
N VAL A 142 1.66 9.77 0.67
CA VAL A 142 2.63 9.13 -0.24
C VAL A 142 2.23 9.37 -1.70
N LEU A 143 0.97 9.11 -2.05
CA LEU A 143 0.48 9.26 -3.42
C LEU A 143 0.42 10.72 -3.85
N TYR A 144 0.02 11.63 -2.96
CA TYR A 144 -0.05 13.05 -3.22
C TYR A 144 1.33 13.61 -3.56
N ILE A 145 2.35 13.30 -2.74
CA ILE A 145 3.74 13.69 -2.98
C ILE A 145 4.26 13.11 -4.28
N TYR A 146 3.96 11.82 -4.55
CA TYR A 146 4.33 11.19 -5.81
C TYR A 146 3.75 11.94 -7.03
N LEU A 147 2.51 12.43 -6.93
CA LEU A 147 1.85 13.16 -8.02
C LEU A 147 2.33 14.61 -8.17
N ARG A 148 2.66 15.28 -7.06
CA ARG A 148 3.14 16.67 -7.04
C ARG A 148 4.60 16.79 -7.46
N GLU A 149 5.41 15.76 -7.22
CA GLU A 149 6.83 15.73 -7.59
C GLU A 149 7.58 16.98 -7.10
N GLU A 150 8.36 17.65 -7.98
CA GLU A 150 9.17 18.83 -7.65
C GLU A 150 8.30 20.09 -7.44
N ARG A 151 6.99 20.03 -7.74
CA ARG A 151 6.05 21.16 -7.69
C ARG A 151 5.43 21.40 -6.32
N ALA A 152 5.64 20.49 -5.36
CA ALA A 152 5.12 20.66 -4.01
C ALA A 152 5.74 21.90 -3.32
N HIS A 153 4.94 22.80 -2.77
CA HIS A 153 5.38 23.98 -2.02
C HIS A 153 5.45 23.68 -0.52
N LEU A 154 6.27 24.43 0.23
CA LEU A 154 6.40 24.25 1.69
C LEU A 154 5.04 24.30 2.41
N ILE A 155 4.13 25.18 1.98
CA ILE A 155 2.79 25.28 2.55
C ILE A 155 1.99 23.96 2.43
N GLU A 156 2.18 23.20 1.35
CA GLU A 156 1.54 21.89 1.20
C GLU A 156 2.08 20.90 2.25
N TYR A 157 3.39 20.89 2.53
CA TYR A 157 3.96 20.05 3.60
C TYR A 157 3.44 20.46 4.99
N VAL A 158 3.31 21.76 5.25
CA VAL A 158 2.77 22.28 6.53
C VAL A 158 1.31 21.89 6.69
N ILE A 159 0.49 22.02 5.65
CA ILE A 159 -0.92 21.59 5.68
C ILE A 159 -0.99 20.07 5.90
N LEU A 160 -0.16 19.29 5.20
CA LEU A 160 -0.16 17.85 5.34
C LEU A 160 0.18 17.42 6.77
N GLU A 161 1.17 18.07 7.39
CA GLU A 161 1.57 17.80 8.77
C GLU A 161 0.54 18.30 9.79
N ALA A 162 -0.11 19.44 9.54
CA ALA A 162 -1.17 19.94 10.41
C ALA A 162 -2.36 18.96 10.47
N VAL A 163 -2.77 18.40 9.33
CA VAL A 163 -3.81 17.36 9.28
C VAL A 163 -3.33 16.06 9.92
N ASN A 164 -2.08 15.65 9.70
CA ASN A 164 -1.48 14.48 10.35
C ASN A 164 -1.54 14.61 11.89
N PHE A 165 -1.17 15.77 12.41
CA PHE A 165 -1.22 16.10 13.82
C PHE A 165 -2.65 16.15 14.37
N GLY A 166 -3.60 16.72 13.62
CA GLY A 166 -5.01 16.72 13.98
C GLY A 166 -5.57 15.30 14.12
N LEU A 167 -5.31 14.43 13.14
CA LEU A 167 -5.68 13.02 13.21
C LEU A 167 -5.01 12.32 14.41
N TYR A 168 -3.73 12.59 14.66
CA TYR A 168 -3.01 12.04 15.80
C TYR A 168 -3.65 12.43 17.14
N LYS A 169 -4.02 13.70 17.31
CA LYS A 169 -4.66 14.18 18.55
C LYS A 169 -5.98 13.49 18.86
N LEU A 170 -6.74 13.11 17.83
CA LEU A 170 -8.05 12.48 18.00
C LEU A 170 -7.97 10.96 18.11
N THR A 171 -7.08 10.32 17.33
CA THR A 171 -7.03 8.85 17.19
C THR A 171 -5.93 8.19 18.05
N ASP A 172 -4.97 8.99 18.49
CA ASP A 172 -3.71 8.57 19.12
C ASP A 172 -2.99 7.44 18.34
N ALA A 173 -3.04 7.53 17.00
CA ALA A 173 -2.37 6.63 16.07
C ALA A 173 -0.85 6.94 15.97
N ARG A 174 -0.12 6.73 17.07
CA ARG A 174 1.32 7.07 17.23
C ARG A 174 2.19 6.64 16.04
N MET A 175 2.10 5.37 15.63
CA MET A 175 2.95 4.84 14.56
C MET A 175 2.68 5.51 13.21
N SER A 176 1.40 5.67 12.85
CA SER A 176 0.99 6.37 11.64
C SER A 176 1.46 7.83 11.66
N PHE A 177 1.33 8.52 12.80
CA PHE A 177 1.78 9.90 12.96
C PHE A 177 3.30 10.06 12.78
N TYR A 178 4.10 9.30 13.54
CA TYR A 178 5.56 9.44 13.51
C TYR A 178 6.15 9.04 12.16
N LEU A 179 5.64 7.97 11.53
CA LEU A 179 6.11 7.55 10.21
C LEU A 179 5.69 8.54 9.11
N SER A 180 4.49 9.13 9.21
CA SER A 180 4.05 10.21 8.31
C SER A 180 4.90 11.47 8.46
N THR A 181 5.22 11.86 9.69
CA THR A 181 6.07 13.03 9.98
C THR A 181 7.47 12.80 9.41
N LEU A 182 8.06 11.63 9.69
CA LEU A 182 9.38 11.25 9.17
C LEU A 182 9.40 11.24 7.64
N LEU A 183 8.33 10.76 7.01
CA LEU A 183 8.13 10.80 5.56
C LEU A 183 8.17 12.24 5.04
N LEU A 184 7.39 13.16 5.62
CA LEU A 184 7.32 14.54 5.17
C LEU A 184 8.68 15.23 5.29
N VAL A 185 9.37 15.03 6.43
CA VAL A 185 10.73 15.53 6.64
C VAL A 185 11.71 14.93 5.64
N TYR A 186 11.70 13.61 5.45
CA TYR A 186 12.58 12.92 4.50
C TYR A 186 12.41 13.46 3.08
N VAL A 187 11.18 13.53 2.58
CA VAL A 187 10.88 14.04 1.24
C VAL A 187 11.32 15.49 1.10
N TYR A 188 11.01 16.33 2.09
CA TYR A 188 11.34 17.76 2.07
C TYR A 188 12.85 17.99 2.06
N VAL A 189 13.60 17.34 2.97
CA VAL A 189 15.06 17.44 3.04
C VAL A 189 15.68 16.94 1.74
N MET A 190 15.25 15.77 1.28
CA MET A 190 15.86 15.15 0.12
C MET A 190 15.56 15.92 -1.18
N ARG A 191 14.48 16.70 -1.25
CA ARG A 191 14.23 17.66 -2.34
C ARG A 191 15.44 18.57 -2.60
N PHE A 192 16.03 19.14 -1.55
CA PHE A 192 17.21 20.00 -1.66
C PHE A 192 18.45 19.21 -2.11
N TYR A 193 18.63 18.00 -1.56
CA TYR A 193 19.70 17.11 -2.00
C TYR A 193 19.58 16.71 -3.49
N TRP A 194 18.36 16.54 -4.01
CA TRP A 194 18.15 16.19 -5.42
C TRP A 194 18.40 17.33 -6.39
N GLN A 195 18.08 18.57 -5.98
CA GLN A 195 18.42 19.75 -6.77
C GLN A 195 19.94 19.85 -6.97
N ASN A 196 20.73 19.47 -5.95
CA ASN A 196 22.19 19.64 -5.96
C ASN A 196 23.01 18.40 -6.38
N ARG A 197 22.49 17.16 -6.24
CA ARG A 197 23.24 15.89 -6.45
C ARG A 197 22.51 14.89 -7.37
N LYS A 198 21.82 15.42 -8.38
CA LYS A 198 20.81 14.76 -9.24
C LYS A 198 21.17 13.36 -9.77
N ASN A 199 22.45 13.07 -10.08
CA ASN A 199 22.83 11.79 -10.69
C ASN A 199 23.23 10.67 -9.72
N ARG A 200 23.69 10.99 -8.49
CA ARG A 200 24.23 9.97 -7.56
C ARG A 200 23.12 9.28 -6.79
N ILE A 201 22.16 10.05 -6.27
CA ILE A 201 21.04 9.54 -5.46
C ILE A 201 20.03 8.79 -6.35
N ARG A 202 19.75 9.31 -7.56
CA ARG A 202 18.80 8.70 -8.50
C ARG A 202 19.24 7.34 -9.07
N LYS A 203 20.52 6.96 -8.90
CA LYS A 203 21.10 5.70 -9.38
C LYS A 203 21.46 4.73 -8.24
N ASN A 204 21.03 5.01 -7.00
CA ASN A 204 21.43 4.18 -5.86
C ASN A 204 20.84 2.77 -5.97
N ARG A 205 21.63 1.83 -6.48
CA ARG A 205 21.21 0.44 -6.69
C ARG A 205 20.94 -0.31 -5.38
N LEU A 206 21.45 0.19 -4.24
CA LEU A 206 21.16 -0.40 -2.93
C LEU A 206 19.66 -0.34 -2.60
N LEU A 207 18.94 0.66 -3.13
CA LEU A 207 17.50 0.78 -2.91
C LEU A 207 16.70 -0.38 -3.48
N ILE A 208 17.22 -1.07 -4.51
CA ILE A 208 16.56 -2.22 -5.14
C ILE A 208 16.29 -3.32 -4.11
N GLY A 209 17.21 -3.53 -3.15
CA GLY A 209 17.05 -4.52 -2.10
C GLY A 209 16.11 -4.11 -0.96
N ALA A 210 15.63 -2.86 -0.92
CA ALA A 210 14.86 -2.34 0.22
C ALA A 210 13.57 -3.13 0.52
N PRO A 211 12.73 -3.52 -0.47
CA PRO A 211 11.54 -4.32 -0.18
C PRO A 211 11.86 -5.67 0.48
N ALA A 212 12.90 -6.36 -0.01
CA ALA A 212 13.36 -7.62 0.56
C ALA A 212 13.97 -7.42 1.95
N PHE A 213 14.77 -6.36 2.13
CA PHE A 213 15.35 -6.01 3.42
C PHE A 213 14.28 -5.78 4.49
N PHE A 214 13.25 -4.96 4.23
CA PHE A 214 12.18 -4.72 5.20
C PHE A 214 11.34 -5.96 5.49
N CYS A 215 11.09 -6.80 4.48
CA CYS A 215 10.43 -8.08 4.67
C CYS A 215 11.23 -8.99 5.62
N ILE A 216 12.51 -9.20 5.33
CA ILE A 216 13.39 -10.06 6.14
C ILE A 216 13.53 -9.50 7.54
N LEU A 217 13.77 -8.19 7.67
CA LEU A 217 13.88 -7.51 8.97
C LEU A 217 12.62 -7.71 9.81
N ALA A 218 11.44 -7.45 9.24
CA ALA A 218 10.17 -7.56 9.96
C ALA A 218 9.88 -8.99 10.43
N VAL A 219 10.07 -9.97 9.53
CA VAL A 219 9.84 -11.38 9.85
C VAL A 219 10.85 -11.88 10.88
N ALA A 220 12.14 -11.58 10.70
CA ALA A 220 13.20 -11.97 11.64
C ALA A 220 12.97 -11.38 13.03
N CYS A 221 12.64 -10.08 13.15
CA CYS A 221 12.36 -9.46 14.44
C CYS A 221 11.19 -10.10 15.19
N GLN A 222 10.18 -10.61 14.49
CA GLN A 222 9.04 -11.31 15.10
C GLN A 222 9.38 -12.77 15.46
N ILE A 223 10.13 -13.49 14.62
CA ILE A 223 10.56 -14.87 14.91
C ILE A 223 11.50 -14.93 16.13
N PHE A 224 12.50 -14.03 16.17
CA PHE A 224 13.52 -14.00 17.21
C PHE A 224 13.14 -13.15 18.43
N TYR A 225 11.89 -12.69 18.52
CA TYR A 225 11.40 -11.98 19.70
C TYR A 225 11.46 -12.90 20.94
N ILE A 226 12.06 -12.40 22.01
CA ILE A 226 12.16 -13.12 23.30
C ILE A 226 11.32 -12.36 24.33
N PRO A 227 10.14 -12.88 24.74
CA PRO A 227 9.24 -12.19 25.66
C PRO A 227 9.85 -11.88 27.03
N THR A 228 10.85 -12.65 27.47
CA THR A 228 11.50 -12.51 28.78
C THR A 228 12.65 -11.50 28.81
N ASP A 229 13.12 -11.02 27.65
CA ASP A 229 14.23 -10.08 27.57
C ASP A 229 13.73 -8.63 27.61
N ALA A 230 14.25 -7.83 28.56
CA ALA A 230 13.83 -6.45 28.78
C ALA A 230 14.07 -5.52 27.56
N ARG A 231 15.09 -5.79 26.74
CA ARG A 231 15.38 -5.01 25.53
C ARG A 231 14.31 -5.27 24.48
N TRP A 232 13.92 -6.54 24.30
CA TRP A 232 12.84 -6.93 23.41
C TRP A 232 11.50 -6.34 23.84
N GLN A 233 11.18 -6.40 25.14
CA GLN A 233 9.97 -5.78 25.69
C GLN A 233 9.94 -4.26 25.44
N LYS A 234 11.08 -3.57 25.61
CA LYS A 234 11.17 -2.13 25.33
C LYS A 234 10.90 -1.82 23.85
N ILE A 235 11.50 -2.57 22.93
CA ILE A 235 11.23 -2.40 21.48
C ILE A 235 9.76 -2.71 21.17
N ASN A 236 9.21 -3.78 21.74
CA ASN A 236 7.83 -4.18 21.53
C ASN A 236 6.85 -3.12 22.05
N SER A 237 7.16 -2.45 23.17
CA SER A 237 6.34 -1.35 23.70
C SER A 237 6.26 -0.16 22.72
N VAL A 238 7.37 0.16 22.04
CA VAL A 238 7.42 1.20 20.99
C VAL A 238 6.56 0.78 19.79
N LEU A 239 6.65 -0.49 19.40
CA LEU A 239 5.84 -1.07 18.32
C LEU A 239 4.41 -1.43 18.75
N SER A 240 4.00 -1.06 19.97
CA SER A 240 2.68 -1.31 20.55
C SER A 240 2.27 -2.79 20.50
N GLY A 241 3.15 -3.71 20.89
CA GLY A 241 2.84 -5.14 21.01
C GLY A 241 3.02 -5.97 19.74
N ARG A 242 3.29 -5.33 18.59
CA ARG A 242 3.33 -6.00 17.27
C ARG A 242 4.38 -7.11 17.14
N LEU A 243 5.52 -7.02 17.84
CA LEU A 243 6.53 -8.07 17.78
C LEU A 243 6.06 -9.34 18.47
N GLU A 244 5.42 -9.18 19.62
CA GLU A 244 4.85 -10.28 20.40
C GLU A 244 3.71 -10.97 19.64
N LEU A 245 2.79 -10.18 19.08
CA LEU A 245 1.68 -10.71 18.27
C LEU A 245 2.18 -11.53 17.08
N GLY A 246 3.19 -11.04 16.37
CA GLY A 246 3.85 -11.79 15.30
C GLY A 246 4.58 -13.05 15.79
N CYS A 247 5.20 -12.97 16.97
CA CYS A 247 5.89 -14.10 17.58
C CYS A 247 4.92 -15.23 17.93
N PHE A 248 3.80 -14.90 18.58
CA PHE A 248 2.76 -15.87 18.93
C PHE A 248 2.06 -16.40 17.69
N GLY A 249 1.73 -15.54 16.73
CA GLY A 249 1.15 -15.96 15.45
C GLY A 249 1.98 -17.02 14.72
N TRP A 250 3.31 -16.87 14.65
CA TRP A 250 4.14 -17.91 14.02
C TRP A 250 4.23 -19.20 14.86
N ARG A 251 4.28 -19.09 16.20
CA ARG A 251 4.33 -20.28 17.07
C ARG A 251 3.03 -21.09 17.02
N ASP A 252 1.90 -20.41 16.88
CA ASP A 252 0.57 -21.04 16.87
C ASP A 252 0.22 -21.64 15.50
N TYR A 253 0.53 -20.93 14.40
CA TYR A 253 0.11 -21.33 13.05
C TYR A 253 1.22 -21.96 12.20
N GLY A 254 2.50 -21.71 12.52
CA GLY A 254 3.64 -22.13 11.72
C GLY A 254 3.71 -21.45 10.35
N PHE A 255 4.60 -21.94 9.49
CA PHE A 255 4.72 -21.49 8.10
C PHE A 255 4.33 -22.60 7.13
N SER A 256 3.70 -22.21 6.04
CA SER A 256 3.32 -23.10 4.93
C SER A 256 3.68 -22.47 3.59
N LEU A 257 3.71 -23.27 2.52
CA LEU A 257 4.05 -22.76 1.18
C LEU A 257 2.91 -21.97 0.54
N LEU A 258 1.66 -22.41 0.72
CA LEU A 258 0.45 -21.86 0.10
C LEU A 258 -0.57 -21.33 1.11
N GLY A 259 -0.19 -21.20 2.37
CA GLY A 259 -1.01 -20.59 3.40
C GLY A 259 -1.77 -21.57 4.27
N THR A 260 -2.35 -21.03 5.32
CA THR A 260 -3.09 -21.75 6.34
C THR A 260 -4.35 -20.94 6.63
N LYS A 261 -5.49 -21.60 6.82
CA LYS A 261 -6.72 -20.92 7.22
C LYS A 261 -6.56 -20.36 8.63
N ILE A 262 -6.55 -19.04 8.75
CA ILE A 262 -6.44 -18.31 10.03
C ILE A 262 -7.66 -17.40 10.16
N GLU A 263 -8.30 -17.46 11.32
CA GLU A 263 -9.32 -16.49 11.70
C GLU A 263 -8.66 -15.39 12.53
N TRP A 264 -8.52 -14.21 11.92
CA TRP A 264 -7.92 -13.06 12.56
C TRP A 264 -8.94 -12.33 13.45
N ILE A 265 -8.72 -12.41 14.75
CA ILE A 265 -9.49 -11.75 15.81
C ILE A 265 -8.77 -10.45 16.19
N GLY A 266 -9.22 -9.36 15.59
CA GLY A 266 -8.77 -8.00 15.90
C GLY A 266 -9.76 -7.26 16.79
N PHE A 267 -9.33 -6.12 17.31
CA PHE A 267 -10.24 -5.20 17.97
C PHE A 267 -11.12 -4.51 16.92
N SER A 268 -12.41 -4.46 17.20
CA SER A 268 -13.39 -3.65 16.47
C SER A 268 -14.42 -3.16 17.48
N HIS A 269 -15.25 -2.19 17.10
CA HIS A 269 -16.30 -1.71 17.99
C HIS A 269 -17.22 -2.83 18.50
N ASN A 270 -17.44 -3.86 17.67
CA ASN A 270 -18.29 -5.02 17.97
C ASN A 270 -17.50 -6.30 18.34
N ALA A 271 -16.19 -6.21 18.60
CA ALA A 271 -15.41 -7.39 18.98
C ALA A 271 -15.85 -7.87 20.37
N THR A 272 -16.32 -9.13 20.45
CA THR A 272 -16.58 -9.81 21.72
C THR A 272 -15.29 -9.91 22.54
N ALA A 273 -15.39 -9.74 23.86
CA ALA A 273 -14.26 -9.97 24.75
C ALA A 273 -13.75 -11.41 24.55
N GLY A 274 -12.54 -11.56 24.02
CA GLY A 274 -11.96 -12.82 23.58
C GLY A 274 -10.46 -12.71 23.32
N ALA A 275 -9.83 -13.80 22.87
CA ALA A 275 -8.41 -13.83 22.56
C ALA A 275 -8.08 -12.99 21.32
N TYR A 276 -7.27 -11.94 21.48
CA TYR A 276 -6.75 -11.13 20.38
C TYR A 276 -5.53 -11.82 19.74
N ASN A 277 -5.55 -12.06 18.43
CA ASN A 277 -4.44 -12.68 17.70
C ASN A 277 -4.03 -11.91 16.42
N TYR A 278 -4.57 -10.72 16.20
CA TYR A 278 -4.36 -9.98 14.96
C TYR A 278 -2.91 -9.50 14.81
N VAL A 279 -2.26 -9.86 13.69
CA VAL A 279 -0.88 -9.49 13.38
C VAL A 279 -0.81 -8.27 12.47
N ASP A 280 -0.50 -7.10 13.03
CA ASP A 280 -0.32 -5.84 12.29
C ASP A 280 1.07 -5.74 11.63
N CYS A 281 1.36 -6.68 10.72
CA CYS A 281 2.55 -6.66 9.87
C CYS A 281 2.21 -7.32 8.54
N SER A 282 2.28 -6.59 7.42
CA SER A 282 1.94 -7.17 6.11
C SER A 282 2.75 -8.41 5.80
N TYR A 283 4.06 -8.38 6.09
CA TYR A 283 4.96 -9.48 5.75
C TYR A 283 4.64 -10.74 6.53
N MET A 284 4.48 -10.62 7.86
CA MET A 284 4.17 -11.75 8.71
C MET A 284 2.75 -12.26 8.46
N GLN A 285 1.77 -11.36 8.33
CA GLN A 285 0.37 -11.74 8.07
C GLN A 285 0.24 -12.51 6.74
N ILE A 286 0.87 -12.02 5.66
CA ILE A 286 0.91 -12.73 4.37
C ILE A 286 1.63 -14.07 4.52
N LEU A 287 2.75 -14.14 5.25
CA LEU A 287 3.50 -15.38 5.45
C LEU A 287 2.68 -16.46 6.19
N LEU A 288 1.94 -16.07 7.23
CA LEU A 288 1.14 -16.97 8.04
C LEU A 288 -0.14 -17.41 7.31
N GLU A 289 -0.89 -16.47 6.75
CA GLU A 289 -2.20 -16.74 6.16
C GLU A 289 -2.09 -17.25 4.72
N ASN A 290 -1.24 -16.64 3.89
CA ASN A 290 -1.13 -16.95 2.45
C ASN A 290 0.10 -17.78 2.10
N GLY A 291 1.10 -17.86 2.98
CA GLY A 291 2.26 -18.72 2.81
C GLY A 291 3.46 -18.06 2.13
N LEU A 292 4.55 -18.82 2.07
CA LEU A 292 5.84 -18.36 1.59
C LEU A 292 5.83 -18.00 0.10
N ILE A 293 5.13 -18.77 -0.75
CA ILE A 293 5.14 -18.55 -2.21
C ILE A 293 4.48 -17.19 -2.54
N PRO A 294 3.26 -16.87 -2.05
CA PRO A 294 2.69 -15.54 -2.25
C PRO A 294 3.56 -14.40 -1.72
N LEU A 295 4.15 -14.54 -0.53
CA LEU A 295 5.05 -13.54 0.02
C LEU A 295 6.22 -13.25 -0.93
N VAL A 296 6.92 -14.30 -1.39
CA VAL A 296 8.08 -14.16 -2.30
C VAL A 296 7.67 -13.48 -3.61
N ILE A 297 6.52 -13.84 -4.18
CA ILE A 297 6.00 -13.21 -5.41
C ILE A 297 5.76 -11.71 -5.18
N ILE A 298 5.12 -11.34 -4.07
CA ILE A 298 4.83 -9.94 -3.74
C ILE A 298 6.12 -9.14 -3.57
N ILE A 299 7.08 -9.67 -2.81
CA ILE A 299 8.38 -9.02 -2.62
C ILE A 299 9.13 -8.89 -3.94
N ALA A 300 9.07 -9.90 -4.81
CA ALA A 300 9.65 -9.85 -6.15
C ALA A 300 9.00 -8.75 -7.01
N VAL A 301 7.67 -8.58 -6.95
CA VAL A 301 6.96 -7.49 -7.64
C VAL A 301 7.43 -6.13 -7.13
N TYR A 302 7.48 -5.90 -5.82
CA TYR A 302 7.97 -4.63 -5.26
C TYR A 302 9.44 -4.36 -5.57
N THR A 303 10.28 -5.40 -5.52
CA THR A 303 11.69 -5.32 -5.91
C THR A 303 11.82 -4.96 -7.38
N TYR A 304 10.97 -5.52 -8.25
CA TYR A 304 10.94 -5.20 -9.67
C TYR A 304 10.48 -3.76 -9.93
N ILE A 305 9.43 -3.28 -9.24
CA ILE A 305 8.98 -1.89 -9.32
C ILE A 305 10.12 -0.95 -8.90
N MET A 306 10.80 -1.24 -7.79
CA MET A 306 11.95 -0.46 -7.33
C MET A 306 13.10 -0.48 -8.34
N TYR A 307 13.42 -1.64 -8.93
CA TYR A 307 14.42 -1.77 -9.99
C TYR A 307 14.09 -0.87 -11.18
N MET A 308 12.84 -0.90 -11.65
CA MET A 308 12.39 -0.06 -12.75
C MET A 308 12.44 1.43 -12.38
N ALA A 309 12.01 1.80 -11.19
CA ALA A 309 12.09 3.17 -10.69
C ALA A 309 13.54 3.69 -10.61
N VAL A 310 14.49 2.87 -10.18
CA VAL A 310 15.94 3.19 -10.19
C VAL A 310 16.47 3.30 -11.62
N LYS A 311 16.09 2.38 -12.50
CA LYS A 311 16.50 2.38 -13.91
C LYS A 311 16.01 3.62 -14.66
N GLU A 312 14.75 3.98 -14.45
CA GLU A 312 14.08 5.15 -15.06
C GLU A 312 14.43 6.46 -14.35
N LYS A 313 15.12 6.39 -13.19
CA LYS A 313 15.45 7.53 -12.33
C LYS A 313 14.19 8.24 -11.82
N ASP A 314 13.08 7.52 -11.71
CA ASP A 314 11.86 7.99 -11.07
C ASP A 314 12.05 7.93 -9.56
N PHE A 315 12.55 9.05 -9.04
CA PHE A 315 12.87 9.19 -7.65
C PHE A 315 11.61 9.18 -6.75
N TYR A 316 10.51 9.74 -7.23
CA TYR A 316 9.27 9.81 -6.46
C TYR A 316 8.67 8.42 -6.30
N LEU A 317 8.75 7.58 -7.34
CA LEU A 317 8.36 6.17 -7.24
C LEU A 317 9.30 5.39 -6.31
N GLN A 318 10.61 5.61 -6.37
CA GLN A 318 11.57 4.99 -5.42
C GLN A 318 11.17 5.31 -3.97
N THR A 319 10.83 6.57 -3.69
CA THR A 319 10.42 7.02 -2.36
C THR A 319 9.09 6.41 -1.94
N ALA A 320 8.09 6.41 -2.82
CA ALA A 320 6.80 5.80 -2.52
C ALA A 320 6.94 4.31 -2.19
N VAL A 321 7.73 3.55 -2.96
CA VAL A 321 8.00 2.14 -2.68
C VAL A 321 8.73 1.96 -1.35
N LEU A 322 9.79 2.73 -1.11
CA LEU A 322 10.57 2.67 0.14
C LEU A 322 9.69 2.91 1.36
N LEU A 323 8.86 3.95 1.33
CA LEU A 323 8.01 4.35 2.44
C LEU A 323 6.90 3.34 2.70
N ILE A 324 6.22 2.86 1.65
CA ILE A 324 5.14 1.89 1.79
C ILE A 324 5.67 0.54 2.29
N THR A 325 6.83 0.09 1.80
CA THR A 325 7.44 -1.15 2.29
C THR A 325 7.91 -1.02 3.73
N ALA A 326 8.51 0.11 4.13
CA ALA A 326 8.84 0.37 5.54
C ALA A 326 7.59 0.41 6.43
N PHE A 327 6.52 1.08 5.98
CA PHE A 327 5.26 1.20 6.73
C PHE A 327 4.55 -0.16 6.88
N SER A 328 4.75 -1.06 5.93
CA SER A 328 4.19 -2.41 5.92
C SER A 328 4.79 -3.34 6.99
N ILE A 329 5.85 -2.91 7.68
CA ILE A 329 6.36 -3.57 8.89
C ILE A 329 5.32 -3.51 10.02
N THR A 330 4.58 -2.40 10.10
CA THR A 330 3.67 -2.12 11.23
C THR A 330 2.20 -2.11 10.82
N GLU A 331 1.89 -2.31 9.54
CA GLU A 331 0.54 -2.23 9.01
C GLU A 331 0.30 -3.32 7.93
N PRO A 332 -0.84 -4.04 7.95
CA PRO A 332 -1.15 -5.11 7.01
C PRO A 332 -1.81 -4.61 5.70
N ARG A 333 -1.26 -3.55 5.09
CA ARG A 333 -1.86 -2.87 3.92
C ARG A 333 -1.01 -2.92 2.64
N LEU A 334 0.08 -3.71 2.61
CA LEU A 334 1.00 -3.77 1.47
C LEU A 334 0.31 -4.14 0.14
N LEU A 335 -0.61 -5.10 0.14
CA LEU A 335 -1.35 -5.50 -1.07
C LEU A 335 -2.77 -4.93 -1.15
N ASN A 336 -3.24 -4.21 -0.13
CA ASN A 336 -4.60 -3.73 -0.13
C ASN A 336 -4.77 -2.63 -1.19
N LEU A 337 -5.34 -2.98 -2.35
CA LEU A 337 -5.46 -2.09 -3.51
C LEU A 337 -6.37 -0.87 -3.27
N ALA A 338 -7.15 -0.84 -2.17
CA ALA A 338 -7.86 0.37 -1.77
C ALA A 338 -6.94 1.43 -1.13
N TYR A 339 -5.82 0.99 -0.55
CA TYR A 339 -4.80 1.83 0.07
C TYR A 339 -3.62 2.04 -0.86
N ASN A 340 -3.16 0.95 -1.49
CA ASN A 340 -1.89 0.89 -2.16
C ASN A 340 -2.04 0.54 -3.66
N PRO A 341 -1.94 1.52 -4.57
CA PRO A 341 -1.99 1.29 -6.00
C PRO A 341 -0.63 0.88 -6.61
N LEU A 342 0.45 0.80 -5.84
CA LEU A 342 1.77 0.52 -6.39
C LEU A 342 1.91 -0.83 -7.13
N PRO A 343 1.20 -1.92 -6.76
CA PRO A 343 1.26 -3.17 -7.51
C PRO A 343 0.94 -3.02 -9.00
N PHE A 344 0.12 -2.02 -9.39
CA PHE A 344 -0.21 -1.75 -10.80
C PHE A 344 1.01 -1.31 -11.63
N PHE A 345 2.07 -0.74 -11.03
CA PHE A 345 3.31 -0.46 -11.76
C PHE A 345 3.97 -1.75 -12.28
N GLY A 346 3.87 -2.85 -11.52
CA GLY A 346 4.47 -4.13 -11.88
C GLY A 346 3.94 -4.65 -13.22
N ILE A 347 2.61 -4.69 -13.39
CA ILE A 347 1.98 -5.20 -14.62
C ILE A 347 2.25 -4.28 -15.83
N THR A 348 2.29 -2.97 -15.62
CA THR A 348 2.59 -2.01 -16.69
C THR A 348 4.03 -2.12 -17.17
N TYR A 349 5.01 -2.25 -16.27
CA TYR A 349 6.40 -2.44 -16.66
C TYR A 349 6.66 -3.76 -17.39
N ILE A 350 6.01 -4.85 -16.95
CA ILE A 350 6.05 -6.15 -17.66
C ILE A 350 5.47 -6.01 -19.07
N SER A 351 4.35 -5.30 -19.21
CA SER A 351 3.66 -5.12 -20.50
C SER A 351 4.44 -4.24 -21.48
N LEU A 352 5.03 -3.13 -21.01
CA LEU A 352 5.86 -2.21 -21.81
C LEU A 352 7.16 -2.86 -22.30
N ARG A 353 7.81 -3.68 -21.47
CA ARG A 353 9.03 -4.42 -21.85
C ARG A 353 8.75 -5.40 -22.99
N GLY A 354 7.58 -6.02 -22.97
CA GLY A 354 7.15 -6.85 -24.07
C GLY A 354 6.91 -6.05 -25.36
N ARG A 355 6.42 -4.81 -25.30
CA ARG A 355 6.24 -3.96 -26.51
C ARG A 355 7.58 -3.50 -27.08
N SER A 356 8.55 -3.13 -26.24
CA SER A 356 9.89 -2.70 -26.68
C SER A 356 10.78 -3.81 -27.25
N ALA A 357 10.54 -5.08 -26.87
CA ALA A 357 11.22 -6.24 -27.47
C ALA A 357 10.76 -6.54 -28.92
N LEU A 358 9.56 -6.11 -29.33
CA LEU A 358 9.06 -6.21 -30.71
C LEU A 358 9.73 -5.17 -31.63
N PHE A 359 9.88 -3.93 -31.16
CA PHE A 359 10.55 -2.87 -31.92
C PHE A 359 12.06 -3.08 -32.12
N HIS A 360 12.68 -4.00 -31.38
CA HIS A 360 14.05 -4.43 -31.64
C HIS A 360 14.16 -5.60 -32.63
N ARG A 361 13.05 -6.28 -32.96
CA ARG A 361 12.99 -7.33 -33.98
C ARG A 361 12.55 -6.82 -35.35
N GLU A 362 11.89 -5.67 -35.42
CA GLU A 362 11.67 -4.93 -36.66
C GLU A 362 12.85 -3.96 -36.88
N GLY A 363 13.77 -4.37 -37.74
CA GLY A 363 15.00 -3.65 -38.01
C GLY A 363 14.80 -2.20 -38.46
N HIS A 364 15.78 -1.37 -38.11
CA HIS A 364 16.17 -0.16 -38.84
C HIS A 364 15.05 0.62 -39.55
N ARG A 365 14.34 1.48 -38.80
CA ARG A 365 13.96 2.86 -39.17
C ARG A 365 12.89 3.38 -38.22
N LEU A 366 13.30 4.18 -37.23
CA LEU A 366 12.66 5.46 -36.93
C LEU A 366 13.45 6.20 -35.84
N ASN A 367 14.25 7.14 -36.31
CA ASN A 367 14.89 8.16 -35.51
C ASN A 367 13.85 8.93 -34.68
N ARG A 368 14.17 9.11 -33.39
CA ARG A 368 13.82 10.27 -32.53
C ARG A 368 12.52 11.01 -32.87
N ARG A 369 11.48 10.87 -32.04
CA ARG A 369 10.61 11.98 -31.60
C ARG A 369 9.69 11.57 -30.45
N VAL A 370 10.23 11.55 -29.22
CA VAL A 370 9.50 11.98 -28.02
C VAL A 370 10.50 12.73 -27.15
N ARG A 371 10.83 13.96 -27.58
CA ARG A 371 11.52 14.94 -26.74
C ARG A 371 10.41 15.67 -25.98
N PHE A 372 10.39 15.51 -24.66
CA PHE A 372 9.59 16.37 -23.78
C PHE A 372 9.88 17.83 -24.11
N ARG A 373 8.85 18.59 -24.48
CA ARG A 373 8.90 20.05 -24.56
C ARG A 373 9.17 20.57 -23.14
N THR A 374 10.43 20.79 -22.83
CA THR A 374 10.86 21.69 -21.77
C THR A 374 10.91 23.08 -22.39
N THR A 375 9.96 23.93 -22.00
CA THR A 375 9.96 25.34 -22.32
C THR A 375 11.17 25.98 -21.62
N HIS A 376 12.28 26.14 -22.35
CA HIS A 376 13.34 27.04 -21.93
C HIS A 376 12.88 28.47 -22.19
N VAL A 377 12.53 29.18 -21.11
CA VAL A 377 12.46 30.64 -21.11
C VAL A 377 13.88 31.17 -21.27
N ARG A 378 14.18 31.74 -22.45
CA ARG A 378 15.38 32.55 -22.67
C ARG A 378 15.23 33.85 -21.88
N LEU A 379 16.04 34.02 -20.84
CA LEU A 379 16.33 35.35 -20.29
C LEU A 379 17.12 36.12 -21.36
N LYS A 380 16.52 37.19 -21.89
CA LYS A 380 17.23 38.23 -22.64
C LYS A 380 18.20 38.92 -21.67
N ALA A 381 19.50 38.79 -21.90
CA ALA A 381 20.46 39.77 -21.41
C ALA A 381 20.16 41.11 -22.07
N ARG A 382 19.92 42.16 -21.26
CA ARG A 382 19.96 43.56 -21.71
C ARG A 382 21.33 44.10 -21.33
N LYS A 383 22.03 44.54 -22.38
CA LYS A 383 23.16 45.47 -22.51
C LYS A 383 24.13 45.61 -21.34
#